data_AF-A0A067PEW0-F1
#
_entry.id   AF-A0A067PEW0-F1
#
_cell.length_a   1.000
_cell.length_b   1.000
_cell.length_c   1.000
_cell.angle_alpha   90.00
_cell.angle_beta   90.00
_cell.angle_gamma   90.00
#
_symmetry.space_group_name_H-M   'P 1'
#
loop_
_entity.id
_entity.type
_entity.pdbx_description
1 polymer ?
#
loop_
_entity_poly.entity_id
_entity_poly.type
_entity_poly.pdbx_seq_one_letter_code
_entity_poly.pdbx_strand_id
1 'polypeptide(L)'
;MEVDLRLDSCTDVSLVLREFYDSMQFKPRLRQGLKMKLYQLTEKDTSLSGYVVLPVYVVMESGRTVELEVEAYVVPGMTVPILLGEDFHLNYELTVSRNVEEGTFVQFG
;
A
#
# COMPACT_ATOMS: atom_id res chain seq x y z
N MET A 1 13.74 6.48 -6.63
CA MET A 1 14.05 5.52 -5.54
C MET A 1 13.16 4.33 -5.78
N GLU A 2 13.72 3.13 -5.82
CA GLU A 2 12.94 1.89 -5.85
C GLU A 2 12.63 1.49 -4.41
N VAL A 3 11.45 0.91 -4.19
CA VAL A 3 10.98 0.48 -2.87
C VAL A 3 10.24 -0.83 -3.01
N ASP A 4 10.44 -1.73 -2.05
CA ASP A 4 9.71 -2.98 -1.99
C ASP A 4 8.28 -2.74 -1.51
N LEU A 5 7.32 -3.10 -2.35
CA LEU A 5 5.90 -3.10 -2.01
C LEU A 5 5.53 -4.46 -1.43
N ARG A 6 4.90 -4.48 -0.25
CA ARG A 6 4.39 -5.72 0.33
C ARG A 6 2.92 -5.89 -0.03
N LEU A 7 2.59 -6.84 -0.89
CA LEU A 7 1.22 -7.32 -1.07
C LEU A 7 0.82 -8.19 0.14
N ASP A 8 -0.24 -7.82 0.85
CA ASP A 8 -0.69 -8.52 2.06
C ASP A 8 -2.22 -8.58 2.13
N SER A 9 -2.78 -9.70 1.69
CA SER A 9 -4.23 -9.93 1.69
C SER A 9 -4.82 -10.14 3.08
N CYS A 10 -4.00 -10.23 4.14
CA CYS A 10 -4.48 -10.41 5.51
C CYS A 10 -4.73 -9.09 6.23
N THR A 11 -4.46 -7.94 5.58
CA THR A 11 -4.75 -6.61 6.13
C THR A 11 -5.86 -5.95 5.31
N ASP A 12 -6.91 -5.46 5.97
CA ASP A 12 -8.06 -4.84 5.29
C ASP A 12 -7.69 -3.56 4.51
N VAL A 13 -6.68 -2.83 4.99
CA VAL A 13 -6.30 -1.50 4.49
C VAL A 13 -4.82 -1.38 4.14
N SER A 14 -4.52 -0.57 3.14
CA SER A 14 -3.15 -0.26 2.76
C SER A 14 -2.50 0.72 3.74
N LEU A 15 -1.20 0.55 4.01
CA LEU A 15 -0.43 1.28 5.00
C LEU A 15 0.89 1.80 4.40
N VAL A 16 1.35 2.94 4.92
CA VAL A 16 2.66 3.51 4.62
C VAL A 16 3.38 3.87 5.91
N LEU A 17 4.66 3.50 6.00
CA LEU A 17 5.51 3.81 7.13
C LEU A 17 5.73 5.33 7.22
N ARG A 18 5.56 5.91 8.42
CA ARG A 18 5.71 7.35 8.65
C ARG A 18 7.08 7.87 8.25
N GLU A 19 8.12 7.17 8.65
CA GLU A 19 9.52 7.54 8.37
C GLU A 19 9.78 7.54 6.86
N PHE A 20 9.20 6.59 6.13
CA PHE A 20 9.28 6.54 4.68
C PHE A 20 8.51 7.70 4.04
N TYR A 21 7.26 7.93 4.46
CA TYR A 21 6.44 9.05 4.00
C TYR A 21 7.13 10.41 4.22
N ASP A 22 7.74 10.62 5.39
CA ASP A 22 8.44 11.87 5.72
C ASP A 22 9.76 12.05 4.96
N SER A 23 10.36 10.96 4.47
CA SER A 23 11.56 11.00 3.62
C SER A 23 11.29 11.36 2.16
N MET A 24 10.03 11.38 1.71
CA MET A 24 9.67 11.63 0.31
C MET A 24 10.00 13.07 -0.09
N GLN A 25 10.74 13.23 -1.20
CA GLN A 25 11.03 14.54 -1.79
C GLN A 25 9.75 15.28 -2.19
N PHE A 26 8.80 14.57 -2.80
CA PHE A 26 7.49 15.09 -3.20
C PHE A 26 6.40 14.39 -2.40
N LYS A 27 6.15 14.90 -1.20
CA LYS A 27 5.25 14.29 -0.24
C LYS A 27 3.77 14.60 -0.57
N PRO A 28 2.91 13.61 -0.84
CA PRO A 28 1.49 13.84 -1.01
C PRO A 28 0.87 14.43 0.26
N ARG A 29 -0.18 15.25 0.10
CA ARG A 29 -0.85 15.88 1.25
C ARG A 29 -1.56 14.83 2.08
N LEU A 30 -1.29 14.83 3.39
CA LEU A 30 -2.09 14.11 4.38
C LEU A 30 -3.54 14.58 4.34
N ARG A 31 -4.45 13.62 4.33
CA ARG A 31 -5.90 13.81 4.37
C ARG A 31 -6.45 13.18 5.65
N GLN A 32 -7.56 13.74 6.14
CA GLN A 32 -8.34 13.16 7.23
C GLN A 32 -9.62 12.55 6.66
N GLY A 33 -9.95 11.32 7.03
CA GLY A 33 -11.02 10.53 6.41
C GLY A 33 -11.86 9.74 7.43
N LEU A 34 -13.05 9.33 7.00
CA LEU A 34 -14.07 8.67 7.85
C LEU A 34 -13.57 7.37 8.52
N LYS A 35 -12.71 6.63 7.83
CA LYS A 35 -12.11 5.35 8.27
C LYS A 35 -11.16 5.50 9.48
N MET A 36 -10.68 6.70 9.81
CA MET A 36 -9.92 6.94 11.07
C MET A 36 -10.72 6.58 12.33
N LYS A 37 -12.07 6.66 12.27
CA LYS A 37 -12.93 6.39 13.44
C LYS A 37 -13.03 4.91 13.80
N LEU A 38 -12.71 3.99 12.89
CA LEU A 38 -12.85 2.54 13.13
C LEU A 38 -11.69 1.99 14.00
N TYR A 39 -10.46 2.47 13.80
CA TYR A 39 -9.28 2.00 14.54
C TYR A 39 -9.08 2.65 15.91
N GLN A 40 -9.67 3.83 16.15
CA GLN A 40 -9.68 4.46 17.48
C GLN A 40 -10.37 3.61 18.57
N LEU A 41 -11.05 2.53 18.16
CA LEU A 41 -11.71 1.58 19.06
C LEU A 41 -10.87 0.34 19.38
N THR A 42 -9.80 0.02 18.62
CA THR A 42 -9.14 -1.29 18.70
C THR A 42 -7.75 -1.31 19.34
N GLU A 43 -6.95 -0.24 19.36
CA GLU A 43 -5.71 -0.19 20.17
C GLU A 43 -5.40 1.22 20.68
N LYS A 44 -4.97 1.34 21.95
CA LYS A 44 -4.89 2.61 22.68
C LYS A 44 -3.70 3.52 22.31
N ASP A 45 -2.67 3.02 21.62
CA ASP A 45 -1.37 3.75 21.57
C ASP A 45 -0.79 4.01 20.17
N THR A 46 -1.42 3.55 19.08
CA THR A 46 -0.90 3.81 17.73
C THR A 46 -1.56 5.05 17.12
N SER A 47 -0.87 6.19 17.21
CA SER A 47 -1.36 7.46 16.64
C SER A 47 -1.30 7.44 15.10
N LEU A 48 -2.46 7.24 14.46
CA LEU A 48 -2.62 7.42 13.02
C LEU A 48 -2.50 8.91 12.66
N SER A 49 -1.67 9.28 11.67
CA SER A 49 -1.57 10.69 11.23
C SER A 49 -2.67 11.10 10.24
N GLY A 50 -3.32 10.13 9.61
CA GLY A 50 -4.22 10.32 8.49
C GLY A 50 -3.87 9.37 7.35
N TYR A 51 -4.36 9.66 6.16
CA TYR A 51 -4.10 8.87 4.96
C TYR A 51 -3.61 9.73 3.80
N VAL A 52 -3.01 9.09 2.81
CA VAL A 52 -2.46 9.72 1.61
C VAL A 52 -2.88 8.92 0.38
N VAL A 53 -2.93 9.59 -0.77
CA VAL A 53 -3.04 8.93 -2.07
C VAL A 53 -1.66 9.00 -2.72
N LEU A 54 -1.06 7.83 -2.95
CA LEU A 54 0.30 7.65 -3.45
C LEU A 54 0.24 7.06 -4.87
N PRO A 55 0.91 7.68 -5.86
CA PRO A 55 1.15 6.99 -7.12
C PRO A 55 2.24 5.94 -6.93
N VAL A 56 1.98 4.73 -7.41
CA VAL A 56 2.88 3.59 -7.43
C VAL A 56 3.14 3.20 -8.87
N TYR A 57 4.42 3.16 -9.24
CA TYR A 57 4.85 2.78 -10.58
C TYR A 57 5.44 1.38 -10.55
N VAL A 58 4.85 0.47 -11.31
CA VAL A 58 5.30 -0.93 -11.42
C VAL A 58 5.79 -1.19 -12.83
N VAL A 59 7.00 -1.73 -12.97
CA VAL A 59 7.53 -2.18 -14.26
C VAL A 59 7.07 -3.62 -14.49
N MET A 60 6.25 -3.82 -15.50
CA MET A 60 5.74 -5.13 -15.90
C MET A 60 6.81 -5.91 -16.66
N GLU A 61 6.68 -7.25 -16.72
CA GLU A 61 7.60 -8.10 -17.50
C GLU A 61 7.66 -7.70 -19.00
N SER A 62 6.58 -7.14 -19.53
CA SER A 62 6.55 -6.58 -20.90
C SER A 62 7.44 -5.33 -21.11
N GLY A 63 8.05 -4.81 -20.05
CA GLY A 63 8.80 -3.55 -20.05
C GLY A 63 7.93 -2.30 -19.97
N ARG A 64 6.59 -2.44 -19.93
CA ARG A 64 5.67 -1.32 -19.74
C ARG A 64 5.62 -0.93 -18.26
N THR A 65 5.60 0.38 -17.99
CA THR A 65 5.33 0.91 -16.66
C THR A 65 3.84 1.16 -16.50
N VAL A 66 3.27 0.70 -15.40
CA VAL A 66 1.89 0.97 -14.99
C VAL A 66 1.93 1.89 -13.78
N GLU A 67 1.08 2.92 -13.80
CA GLU A 67 0.84 3.79 -12.65
C GLU A 67 -0.47 3.36 -11.97
N LEU A 68 -0.41 3.18 -10.65
CA LEU A 68 -1.52 2.77 -9.79
C LEU A 68 -1.62 3.77 -8.64
N GLU A 69 -2.84 4.06 -8.18
CA GLU A 69 -3.07 4.91 -7.02
C GLU A 69 -3.37 4.06 -5.79
N VAL A 70 -2.65 4.32 -4.70
CA VAL A 70 -2.86 3.66 -3.41
C VAL A 70 -3.38 4.67 -2.40
N GLU A 71 -4.56 4.42 -1.83
CA GLU A 71 -4.99 5.10 -0.61
C GLU A 71 -4.39 4.38 0.61
N ALA A 72 -3.41 4.98 1.30
CA ALA A 72 -2.70 4.33 2.40
C ALA A 72 -2.68 5.17 3.67
N TYR A 73 -2.83 4.52 4.83
CA TYR A 73 -2.72 5.17 6.14
C TYR A 73 -1.28 5.31 6.59
N VAL A 74 -0.94 6.49 7.12
CA VAL A 74 0.40 6.80 7.60
C VAL A 74 0.55 6.37 9.07
N VAL A 75 1.36 5.34 9.31
CA VAL A 75 1.55 4.74 10.64
C VAL A 75 3.04 4.59 10.98
N PRO A 76 3.45 4.75 12.26
CA PRO A 76 4.81 4.47 12.69
C PRO A 76 5.01 2.98 12.99
N GLY A 77 6.26 2.53 13.10
CA GLY A 77 6.59 1.23 13.71
C GLY A 77 6.37 -0.01 12.83
N MET A 78 6.19 0.17 11.51
CA MET A 78 6.21 -0.94 10.56
C MET A 78 7.63 -1.29 10.11
N THR A 79 7.83 -2.52 9.64
CA THR A 79 9.12 -2.98 9.09
C THR A 79 9.22 -2.84 7.58
N VAL A 80 8.10 -2.59 6.89
CA VAL A 80 8.02 -2.40 5.44
C VAL A 80 7.60 -0.96 5.11
N PRO A 81 8.15 -0.34 4.05
CA PRO A 81 7.83 1.05 3.69
C PRO A 81 6.37 1.24 3.26
N ILE A 82 5.86 0.31 2.44
CA ILE A 82 4.47 0.31 1.94
C ILE A 82 3.93 -1.12 2.03
N LEU A 83 2.74 -1.26 2.60
CA LEU A 83 1.95 -2.48 2.63
C LEU A 83 0.64 -2.22 1.88
N LEU A 84 0.34 -3.07 0.90
CA LEU A 84 -0.84 -3.02 0.06
C LEU A 84 -1.81 -4.08 0.56
N GLY A 85 -2.91 -3.61 1.15
CA GLY A 85 -3.93 -4.43 1.77
C GLY A 85 -4.97 -4.94 0.78
N GLU A 86 -6.01 -5.57 1.33
CA GLU A 86 -7.16 -6.05 0.56
C GLU A 86 -7.87 -4.93 -0.19
N ASP A 87 -7.94 -3.71 0.37
CA ASP A 87 -8.51 -2.55 -0.33
C ASP A 87 -7.83 -2.27 -1.68
N PHE A 88 -6.51 -2.37 -1.75
CA PHE A 88 -5.75 -2.23 -2.98
C PHE A 88 -5.93 -3.44 -3.90
N HIS A 89 -5.94 -4.66 -3.34
CA HIS A 89 -6.16 -5.87 -4.12
C HIS A 89 -7.53 -5.85 -4.81
N LEU A 90 -8.59 -5.45 -4.11
CA LEU A 90 -9.93 -5.33 -4.68
C LEU A 90 -10.03 -4.19 -5.70
N ASN A 91 -9.40 -3.04 -5.44
CA ASN A 91 -9.46 -1.88 -6.33
C ASN A 91 -8.86 -2.14 -7.72
N TYR A 92 -7.91 -3.07 -7.81
CA TYR A 92 -7.23 -3.44 -9.05
C TYR A 92 -7.43 -4.91 -9.46
N GLU A 93 -8.37 -5.60 -8.82
CA GLU A 93 -8.66 -7.02 -9.05
C GLU A 93 -7.39 -7.89 -9.07
N LEU A 94 -6.50 -7.60 -8.11
CA LEU A 94 -5.17 -8.17 -8.04
C LEU A 94 -5.25 -9.66 -7.74
N THR A 95 -4.68 -10.47 -8.63
CA THR A 95 -4.67 -11.93 -8.53
C THR A 95 -3.24 -12.45 -8.48
N VAL A 96 -3.01 -13.48 -7.67
CA VAL A 96 -1.74 -14.20 -7.63
C VAL A 96 -1.91 -15.55 -8.33
N SER A 97 -1.24 -15.75 -9.46
CA SER A 97 -1.18 -17.04 -10.14
C SER A 97 0.09 -17.78 -9.73
N ARG A 98 -0.03 -19.09 -9.52
CA ARG A 98 1.08 -19.96 -9.13
C ARG A 98 1.18 -21.09 -10.15
N ASN A 99 2.29 -21.13 -10.87
CA ASN A 99 2.61 -22.13 -11.88
C ASN A 99 3.92 -22.83 -11.50
N VAL A 100 3.95 -24.16 -11.61
CA VAL A 100 5.14 -24.95 -11.27
C VAL A 100 6.29 -24.71 -12.26
N GLU A 101 5.97 -24.49 -13.53
CA GLU A 101 6.97 -24.30 -14.61
C GLU A 101 7.38 -22.83 -14.72
N GLU A 102 6.41 -21.92 -14.66
CA GLU A 102 6.62 -20.49 -14.94
C GLU A 102 6.87 -19.67 -13.67
N GLY A 103 6.54 -20.19 -12.48
CA GLY A 103 6.70 -19.49 -11.20
C GLY A 103 5.44 -18.78 -10.71
N THR A 104 5.61 -17.73 -9.90
CA THR A 104 4.51 -16.96 -9.30
C THR A 104 4.39 -15.61 -9.98
N PHE A 105 3.18 -15.26 -10.42
CA PHE A 105 2.89 -13.98 -11.07
C PHE A 105 1.81 -13.22 -10.32
N VAL A 106 1.92 -11.90 -10.39
CA VAL A 106 0.88 -10.97 -9.97
C VAL A 106 0.24 -10.39 -11.21
N GLN A 107 -1.09 -10.41 -11.26
CA GLN A 107 -1.89 -9.92 -12.37
C GLN A 107 -2.87 -8.87 -11.87
N PHE A 108 -3.09 -7.83 -12.68
CA PHE A 108 -4.13 -6.83 -12.50
C PHE A 108 -5.20 -7.07 -13.56
N GLY A 109 -6.48 -6.88 -13.26
CA GLY A 109 -7.52 -6.99 -14.28
C GLY A 109 -8.92 -7.13 -13.74
#